data_AF-A0A962AP48-F1
#
_entry.id   AF-A0A962AP48-F1
#
_cell.length_a   1.000
_cell.length_b   1.000
_cell.length_c   1.000
_cell.angle_alpha   90.00
_cell.angle_beta   90.00
_cell.angle_gamma   90.00
#
_symmetry.space_group_name_H-M   'P 1'
#
loop_
_entity.id
_entity.type
_entity.pdbx_description
1 polymer ?
#
loop_
_entity_poly.entity_id
_entity_poly.type
_entity_poly.pdbx_seq_one_letter_code
_entity_poly.pdbx_strand_id
1 'polypeptide(L)'
;LRPGDGVIHSWLNRLLLPDTVGTGGDSHTRFPIGISFPAGSGLVAFAAATGVMPLDMPESVLVRFKGEMQPGVTLRDLVNAIPHAALKTGDLTVEKKGKKNVFNGRILEIEGLPNLKVEQAFELSDASAERSAAACTVRLNKEPI
;
A
#
# COMPACT_ATOMS: atom_id res chain seq x y z
N LEU A 1 -7.25 -20.92 -6.51
CA LEU A 1 -8.42 -20.19 -7.04
C LEU A 1 -8.75 -20.73 -8.42
N ARG A 2 -9.99 -20.54 -8.87
CA ARG A 2 -10.55 -20.98 -10.16
C ARG A 2 -11.15 -19.79 -10.91
N PRO A 3 -11.29 -19.85 -12.24
CA PRO A 3 -12.07 -18.86 -12.99
C PRO A 3 -13.47 -18.71 -12.38
N GLY A 4 -13.86 -17.46 -12.08
CA GLY A 4 -15.11 -17.13 -11.41
C GLY A 4 -14.99 -16.78 -9.92
N ASP A 5 -13.85 -17.09 -9.27
CA ASP A 5 -13.65 -16.79 -7.84
C ASP A 5 -13.46 -15.29 -7.54
N GLY A 6 -13.15 -14.48 -8.55
CA GLY A 6 -12.99 -13.03 -8.43
C GLY A 6 -11.53 -12.55 -8.33
N VAL A 7 -11.33 -11.39 -7.70
CA VAL A 7 -10.05 -10.67 -7.65
C VAL A 7 -9.08 -11.32 -6.67
N ILE A 8 -7.81 -11.45 -7.08
CA ILE A 8 -6.74 -12.11 -6.31
C ILE A 8 -6.60 -11.55 -4.89
N HIS A 9 -6.55 -10.22 -4.71
CA HIS A 9 -6.26 -9.60 -3.41
C HIS A 9 -7.40 -9.77 -2.40
N SER A 10 -8.63 -9.89 -2.89
CA SER A 10 -9.77 -10.26 -2.03
C SER A 10 -9.56 -11.63 -1.38
N TRP A 11 -8.88 -12.56 -2.05
CA TRP A 11 -8.54 -13.87 -1.49
C TRP A 11 -7.22 -13.85 -0.73
N LEU A 12 -6.16 -13.31 -1.34
CA LEU A 12 -4.81 -13.32 -0.79
C LEU A 12 -4.73 -12.62 0.57
N ASN A 13 -5.42 -11.49 0.75
CA ASN A 13 -5.38 -10.73 2.00
C ASN A 13 -5.95 -11.51 3.20
N ARG A 14 -6.74 -12.56 2.97
CA ARG A 14 -7.29 -13.44 4.01
C ARG A 14 -6.34 -14.57 4.40
N LEU A 15 -5.21 -14.70 3.71
CA LEU A 15 -4.22 -15.75 3.91
C LEU A 15 -2.91 -15.19 4.50
N LEU A 16 -2.89 -13.91 4.85
CA LEU A 16 -1.72 -13.23 5.39
C LEU A 16 -1.53 -13.53 6.87
N LEU A 17 -0.27 -13.55 7.29
CA LEU A 17 0.10 -13.51 8.69
C LEU A 17 0.52 -12.08 9.05
N PRO A 18 0.05 -11.51 10.17
CA PRO A 18 0.48 -10.19 10.62
C PRO A 18 2.01 -10.12 10.76
N ASP A 19 2.56 -8.93 10.52
CA ASP A 19 4.00 -8.62 10.68
C ASP A 19 4.95 -9.48 9.84
N THR A 20 4.46 -10.11 8.77
CA THR A 20 5.29 -10.84 7.80
C THR A 20 5.53 -10.06 6.51
N VAL A 21 6.55 -10.48 5.76
CA VAL A 21 6.95 -9.87 4.48
C VAL A 21 6.59 -10.80 3.33
N GLY A 22 6.11 -10.24 2.22
CA GLY A 22 5.85 -11.02 1.01
C GLY A 22 6.05 -10.24 -0.29
N THR A 23 5.69 -10.89 -1.39
CA THR A 23 5.73 -10.33 -2.74
C THR A 23 4.63 -10.94 -3.60
N GLY A 24 4.39 -10.38 -4.79
CA GLY A 24 3.43 -10.88 -5.76
C GLY A 24 3.69 -10.32 -7.15
N GLY A 25 3.26 -11.08 -8.16
CA GLY A 25 3.41 -10.74 -9.58
C GLY A 25 2.43 -9.69 -10.11
N ASP A 26 1.83 -8.92 -9.20
CA ASP A 26 0.84 -7.91 -9.48
C ASP A 26 1.17 -6.64 -8.68
N SER A 27 1.11 -5.48 -9.34
CA SER A 27 1.52 -4.18 -8.76
C SER A 27 0.66 -3.72 -7.58
N HIS A 28 -0.56 -4.28 -7.44
CA HIS A 28 -1.49 -4.02 -6.36
C HIS A 28 -1.42 -5.09 -5.26
N THR A 29 -0.37 -5.94 -5.28
CA THR A 29 -0.01 -6.78 -4.12
C THR A 29 0.48 -5.88 -2.98
N ARG A 30 -0.45 -5.27 -2.24
CA ARG A 30 -0.20 -4.27 -1.19
C ARG A 30 -0.86 -4.72 0.10
N PHE A 31 -0.16 -5.56 0.86
CA PHE A 31 -0.73 -6.21 2.03
C PHE A 31 -1.30 -5.18 3.03
N PRO A 32 -2.55 -5.35 3.49
CA PRO A 32 -3.14 -4.50 4.51
C PRO A 32 -2.61 -4.80 5.93
N ILE A 33 -2.02 -5.98 6.12
CA ILE A 33 -1.32 -6.42 7.34
C ILE A 33 0.02 -7.05 6.97
N GLY A 34 1.09 -6.68 7.68
CA GLY A 34 2.46 -6.96 7.23
C GLY A 34 2.91 -5.97 6.15
N ILE A 35 3.77 -6.42 5.23
CA ILE A 35 4.26 -5.60 4.11
C ILE A 35 4.57 -6.46 2.88
N SER A 36 4.31 -5.92 1.70
CA SER A 36 4.66 -6.57 0.44
C SER A 36 5.39 -5.63 -0.52
N PHE A 37 6.36 -6.20 -1.23
CA PHE A 37 7.08 -5.52 -2.33
C PHE A 37 6.74 -6.24 -3.64
N PRO A 38 5.79 -5.72 -4.45
CA PRO A 38 5.46 -6.29 -5.76
C PRO A 38 6.67 -6.36 -6.67
N ALA A 39 6.71 -7.39 -7.51
CA ALA A 39 7.83 -7.60 -8.41
C ALA A 39 7.41 -8.21 -9.74
N GLY A 40 8.30 -8.12 -10.72
CA GLY A 40 8.15 -8.82 -11.99
C GLY A 40 8.24 -10.35 -11.82
N SER A 41 7.74 -11.08 -12.82
CA SER A 41 7.63 -12.55 -12.79
C SER A 41 8.92 -13.28 -12.45
N GLY A 42 10.08 -12.81 -12.92
CA GLY A 42 11.38 -13.44 -12.61
C GLY A 42 11.72 -13.41 -11.12
N LEU A 43 11.54 -12.28 -10.46
CA LEU A 43 11.83 -12.14 -9.03
C LEU A 43 10.79 -12.87 -8.17
N VAL A 44 9.53 -12.89 -8.60
CA VAL A 44 8.47 -13.68 -7.96
C VAL A 44 8.76 -15.17 -8.05
N ALA A 45 9.21 -15.67 -9.21
CA ALA A 45 9.60 -17.06 -9.37
C ALA A 45 10.77 -17.43 -8.44
N PHE A 46 11.77 -16.54 -8.34
CA PHE A 46 12.88 -16.71 -7.42
C PHE A 46 12.42 -16.76 -5.95
N ALA A 47 11.57 -15.82 -5.52
CA ALA A 47 11.05 -15.75 -4.16
C ALA A 47 10.20 -16.98 -3.80
N ALA A 48 9.34 -17.42 -4.72
CA ALA A 48 8.54 -18.62 -4.52
C ALA A 48 9.38 -19.91 -4.45
N ALA A 49 10.47 -19.99 -5.21
CA ALA A 49 11.34 -21.16 -5.24
C ALA A 49 12.27 -21.27 -4.02
N THR A 50 12.73 -20.12 -3.49
CA THR A 50 13.77 -20.08 -2.45
C THR A 50 13.25 -19.68 -1.06
N GLY A 51 12.07 -19.08 -0.98
CA GLY A 51 11.53 -18.51 0.26
C GLY A 51 12.20 -17.20 0.68
N VAL A 52 13.04 -16.59 -0.17
CA VAL A 52 13.74 -15.33 0.11
C VAL A 52 13.69 -14.38 -1.09
N MET A 53 13.82 -13.07 -0.84
CA MET A 53 13.79 -12.06 -1.90
C MET A 53 14.90 -11.02 -1.65
N PRO A 54 15.78 -10.73 -2.64
CA PRO A 54 16.72 -9.62 -2.53
C PRO A 54 15.97 -8.29 -2.49
N LEU A 55 16.39 -7.40 -1.59
CA LEU A 55 15.78 -6.10 -1.40
C LEU A 55 16.84 -5.08 -0.97
N ASP A 56 17.03 -4.04 -1.77
CA ASP A 56 17.68 -2.81 -1.32
C ASP A 56 16.63 -1.98 -0.58
N MET A 57 16.78 -1.85 0.74
CA MET A 57 15.73 -1.28 1.59
C MET A 57 15.45 0.18 1.20
N PRO A 58 14.23 0.52 0.74
CA PRO A 58 13.93 1.89 0.35
C PRO A 58 13.75 2.82 1.55
N GLU A 59 13.92 4.12 1.33
CA GLU A 59 13.50 5.14 2.29
C GLU A 59 11.97 5.15 2.47
N SER A 60 11.50 5.73 3.57
CA SER A 60 10.08 5.86 3.87
C SER A 60 9.55 7.29 3.71
N VAL A 61 8.23 7.40 3.52
CA VAL A 61 7.45 8.64 3.61
C VAL A 61 6.28 8.39 4.57
N LEU A 62 6.19 9.19 5.63
CA LEU A 62 5.11 9.09 6.60
C LEU A 62 3.93 9.98 6.20
N VAL A 63 2.75 9.37 6.13
CA VAL A 63 1.45 10.05 6.03
C VAL A 63 0.69 9.81 7.33
N ARG A 64 0.34 10.88 8.04
CA ARG A 64 -0.41 10.79 9.30
C ARG A 64 -1.70 11.57 9.24
N PHE A 65 -2.83 10.86 9.28
CA PHE A 65 -4.15 11.48 9.44
C PHE A 65 -4.36 11.94 10.88
N LYS A 66 -5.07 13.06 11.06
CA LYS A 66 -5.46 13.61 12.36
C LYS A 66 -6.86 14.20 12.26
N GLY A 67 -7.61 14.13 13.36
CA GLY A 67 -8.99 14.65 13.44
C GLY A 67 -10.04 13.57 13.15
N GLU A 68 -11.25 14.01 12.84
CA GLU A 68 -12.42 13.15 12.64
C GLU A 68 -12.97 13.29 11.21
N MET A 69 -13.41 12.16 10.65
CA MET A 69 -14.02 12.11 9.33
C MET A 69 -15.34 12.88 9.34
N GLN A 70 -15.48 13.84 8.42
CA GLN A 70 -16.67 14.69 8.34
C GLN A 70 -17.86 13.92 7.73
N PRO A 71 -19.11 14.34 8.00
CA PRO A 71 -20.29 13.75 7.37
C PRO A 71 -20.18 13.74 5.83
N GLY A 72 -20.42 12.58 5.22
CA GLY A 72 -20.35 12.39 3.77
C GLY A 72 -18.95 12.15 3.20
N VAL A 73 -17.89 12.28 4.02
CA VAL A 73 -16.52 11.88 3.63
C VAL A 73 -16.38 10.38 3.80
N THR A 74 -15.75 9.73 2.84
CA THR A 74 -15.49 8.29 2.82
C THR A 74 -14.00 7.98 2.96
N LEU A 75 -13.65 6.71 3.14
CA LEU A 75 -12.26 6.28 3.15
C LEU A 75 -11.57 6.53 1.80
N ARG A 76 -12.30 6.39 0.70
CA ARG A 76 -11.79 6.68 -0.64
C ARG A 76 -11.42 8.15 -0.83
N ASP A 77 -12.11 9.06 -0.15
CA ASP A 77 -11.73 10.47 -0.14
C ASP A 77 -10.40 10.68 0.58
N LEU A 78 -10.14 9.94 1.66
CA LEU A 78 -8.84 9.97 2.35
C LEU A 78 -7.71 9.43 1.47
N VAL A 79 -7.96 8.37 0.69
CA VAL A 79 -7.01 7.86 -0.32
C VAL A 79 -6.60 8.97 -1.29
N ASN A 80 -7.58 9.71 -1.82
CA ASN A 80 -7.34 10.82 -2.75
C ASN A 80 -6.78 12.08 -2.08
N ALA A 81 -6.98 12.24 -0.76
CA ALA A 81 -6.43 13.35 0.01
C ALA A 81 -4.90 13.29 0.11
N ILE A 82 -4.29 12.10 0.07
CA ILE A 82 -2.83 11.91 0.11
C ILE A 82 -2.12 12.64 -1.05
N PRO A 83 -2.41 12.33 -2.33
CA PRO A 83 -1.78 13.05 -3.43
C PRO A 83 -2.22 14.53 -3.49
N HIS A 84 -3.44 14.86 -3.07
CA HIS A 84 -3.90 16.25 -2.99
C HIS A 84 -3.05 17.07 -2.01
N ALA A 85 -2.73 16.52 -0.83
CA ALA A 85 -1.86 17.17 0.14
C ALA A 85 -0.44 17.36 -0.41
N ALA A 86 0.13 16.35 -1.06
CA ALA A 86 1.46 16.44 -1.67
C ALA A 86 1.52 17.46 -2.84
N LEU A 87 0.43 17.61 -3.60
CA LEU A 87 0.32 18.67 -4.62
C LEU A 87 0.33 20.06 -3.99
N LYS A 88 -0.34 20.23 -2.84
CA LYS A 88 -0.40 21.52 -2.12
C LYS A 88 0.95 21.92 -1.52
N THR A 89 1.74 20.96 -1.05
CA THR A 89 3.08 21.22 -0.48
C THR A 89 4.16 21.35 -1.55
N GLY A 90 3.89 20.96 -2.80
CA GLY A 90 4.86 20.97 -3.89
C GLY A 90 5.76 19.72 -3.95
N ASP A 91 5.44 18.70 -3.15
CA ASP A 91 6.14 17.41 -3.09
C ASP A 91 5.69 16.45 -4.22
N LEU A 92 4.58 16.76 -4.87
CA LEU A 92 4.07 16.08 -6.06
C LEU A 92 3.76 17.11 -7.16
N THR A 93 4.03 16.76 -8.41
CA THR A 93 3.61 17.54 -9.58
C THR A 93 2.82 16.68 -10.57
N VAL A 94 1.91 17.31 -11.31
CA VAL A 94 1.12 16.65 -12.37
C VAL A 94 1.91 16.54 -13.67
N GLU A 95 2.69 17.57 -14.02
CA GLU A 95 3.49 17.63 -15.24
C GLU A 95 4.48 16.46 -15.31
N LYS A 96 4.64 15.86 -16.50
CA LYS A 96 5.53 14.72 -16.73
C LYS A 96 6.98 15.16 -16.79
N LYS A 97 7.26 16.29 -17.45
CA LYS A 97 8.62 16.81 -17.59
C LYS A 97 9.11 17.34 -16.25
N GLY A 98 10.18 16.74 -15.71
CA GLY A 98 10.73 17.12 -14.40
C GLY A 98 9.82 16.75 -13.22
N LYS A 99 9.03 15.69 -13.36
CA LYS A 99 8.04 15.26 -12.37
C LYS A 99 8.66 15.10 -10.98
N LYS A 100 8.13 15.81 -10.00
CA LYS A 100 8.37 15.57 -8.58
C LYS A 100 7.34 14.59 -8.07
N ASN A 101 7.78 13.56 -7.36
CA ASN A 101 6.92 12.61 -6.68
C ASN A 101 7.64 12.07 -5.45
N VAL A 102 7.35 12.65 -4.29
CA VAL A 102 7.93 12.24 -3.00
C VAL A 102 7.77 10.75 -2.69
N PHE A 103 6.71 10.11 -3.21
CA PHE A 103 6.43 8.70 -2.92
C PHE A 103 7.21 7.73 -3.81
N ASN A 104 7.77 8.20 -4.93
CA ASN A 104 8.34 7.34 -5.96
C ASN A 104 9.52 6.53 -5.42
N GLY A 105 9.40 5.20 -5.48
CA GLY A 105 10.43 4.27 -5.03
C GLY A 105 10.60 4.19 -3.51
N ARG A 106 9.72 4.82 -2.73
CA ARG A 106 9.77 4.82 -1.25
C ARG A 106 8.70 3.91 -0.66
N ILE A 107 8.83 3.58 0.63
CA ILE A 107 7.78 2.93 1.42
C ILE A 107 6.79 4.00 1.89
N LEU A 108 5.51 3.82 1.59
CA LEU A 108 4.45 4.68 2.10
C LEU A 108 3.97 4.15 3.46
N GLU A 109 4.24 4.88 4.53
CA GLU A 109 3.80 4.51 5.88
C GLU A 109 2.61 5.36 6.29
N ILE A 110 1.49 4.72 6.66
CA ILE A 110 0.24 5.40 6.97
C ILE A 110 -0.14 5.21 8.45
N GLU A 111 -0.40 6.31 9.15
CA GLU A 111 -0.85 6.32 10.54
C GLU A 111 -2.09 7.22 10.74
N GLY A 112 -2.76 7.05 11.89
CA GLY A 112 -3.85 7.93 12.34
C GLY A 112 -5.25 7.37 12.14
N LEU A 113 -5.38 6.16 11.59
CA LEU A 113 -6.65 5.46 11.39
C LEU A 113 -6.58 4.02 11.96
N PRO A 114 -6.25 3.84 13.24
CA PRO A 114 -5.82 2.53 13.74
C PRO A 114 -6.95 1.50 13.88
N ASN A 115 -8.22 1.93 13.81
CA ASN A 115 -9.40 1.07 14.02
C ASN A 115 -10.10 0.68 12.70
N LEU A 116 -9.46 0.90 11.54
CA LEU A 116 -9.98 0.41 10.26
C LEU A 116 -9.99 -1.12 10.25
N LYS A 117 -11.02 -1.72 9.64
CA LYS A 117 -10.99 -3.15 9.30
C LYS A 117 -9.86 -3.41 8.30
N VAL A 118 -9.36 -4.65 8.24
CA VAL A 118 -8.29 -5.05 7.31
C VAL A 118 -8.67 -4.76 5.85
N GLU A 119 -9.92 -4.99 5.45
CA GLU A 119 -10.38 -4.69 4.09
C GLU A 119 -10.44 -3.19 3.81
N GLN A 120 -10.68 -2.37 4.83
CA GLN A 120 -10.65 -0.90 4.71
C GLN A 120 -9.21 -0.41 4.63
N ALA A 121 -8.31 -0.94 5.46
CA ALA A 121 -6.89 -0.64 5.37
C ALA A 121 -6.32 -0.98 3.98
N PHE A 122 -6.86 -2.01 3.33
CA PHE A 122 -6.50 -2.35 1.96
C PHE A 122 -6.82 -1.22 0.97
N GLU A 123 -7.89 -0.44 1.14
CA GLU A 123 -8.16 0.71 0.24
C GLU A 123 -7.02 1.74 0.23
N LEU A 124 -6.34 1.90 1.37
CA LEU A 124 -5.19 2.79 1.51
C LEU A 124 -3.91 2.15 0.95
N SER A 125 -3.63 0.90 1.32
CA SER A 125 -2.42 0.22 0.87
C SER A 125 -2.42 -0.05 -0.62
N ASP A 126 -3.57 -0.46 -1.19
CA ASP A 126 -3.78 -0.73 -2.62
C ASP A 126 -3.41 0.48 -3.47
N ALA A 127 -3.90 1.66 -3.08
CA ALA A 127 -3.66 2.91 -3.80
C ALA A 127 -2.20 3.42 -3.74
N SER A 128 -1.34 2.83 -2.91
CA SER A 128 0.09 3.12 -2.90
C SER A 128 0.77 2.77 -4.23
N ALA A 129 0.24 1.80 -4.98
CA ALA A 129 0.69 1.48 -6.33
C ALA A 129 0.62 2.72 -7.25
N GLU A 130 -0.48 3.48 -7.16
CA GLU A 130 -0.70 4.69 -7.95
C GLU A 130 0.20 5.87 -7.52
N ARG A 131 0.89 5.75 -6.39
CA ARG A 131 1.90 6.71 -5.94
C ARG A 131 3.30 6.35 -6.45
N SER A 132 3.45 5.23 -7.16
CA SER A 132 4.74 4.64 -7.50
C SER A 132 5.58 4.27 -6.26
N ALA A 133 4.90 3.98 -5.14
CA ALA A 133 5.57 3.52 -3.94
C ALA A 133 6.11 2.09 -4.15
N ALA A 134 7.27 1.80 -3.54
CA ALA A 134 7.86 0.47 -3.55
C ALA A 134 7.01 -0.50 -2.72
N ALA A 135 6.52 -0.05 -1.57
CA ALA A 135 5.64 -0.79 -0.67
C ALA A 135 4.76 0.16 0.15
N CYS A 136 3.84 -0.40 0.93
CA CYS A 136 3.00 0.35 1.86
C CYS A 136 2.82 -0.41 3.16
N THR A 137 2.65 0.32 4.25
CA THR A 137 2.18 -0.22 5.54
C THR A 137 1.13 0.73 6.13
N VAL A 138 0.16 0.16 6.83
CA VAL A 138 -0.90 0.90 7.53
C VAL A 138 -0.87 0.46 8.99
N ARG A 139 -0.65 1.42 9.89
CA ARG A 139 -0.63 1.15 11.32
C ARG A 139 -2.04 0.92 11.85
N LEU A 140 -2.35 -0.32 12.20
CA LEU A 140 -3.60 -0.75 12.83
C LEU A 140 -3.38 -1.15 14.29
N ASN A 141 -4.46 -1.11 15.07
CA ASN A 141 -4.51 -1.74 16.38
C ASN A 141 -4.62 -3.27 16.23
N LYS A 142 -4.59 -4.01 17.35
CA LYS A 142 -4.66 -5.48 17.31
C LYS A 142 -6.08 -6.00 17.05
N GLU A 143 -7.08 -5.29 17.53
CA GLU A 143 -8.48 -5.72 17.49
C GLU A 143 -9.03 -5.89 16.05
N PRO A 144 -8.65 -5.08 15.05
CA PRO A 144 -9.08 -5.27 13.67
C PRO A 144 -8.31 -6.33 12.87
N ILE A 145 -7.16 -6.81 13.37
CA ILE A 145 -6.26 -7.78 12.71
C ILE A 145 -6.69 -9.20 13.03
#